data_AF-A0A3A9WFL5-F1
#
_entry.id   AF-A0A3A9WFL5-F1
#
_cell.length_a   1.000
_cell.length_b   1.000
_cell.length_c   1.000
_cell.angle_alpha   90.00
_cell.angle_beta   90.00
_cell.angle_gamma   90.00
#
_symmetry.space_group_name_H-M   'P 1'
#
loop_
_entity.id
_entity.type
_entity.pdbx_description
1 polymer ?
#
loop_
_entity_poly.entity_id
_entity_poly.type
_entity_poly.pdbx_seq_one_letter_code
_entity_poly.pdbx_strand_id
1 'polypeptide(L)'
;MTVVAVHHAGSGGGWTHRACASCLARERLIPFTFHPLNHDGTRLPYPEVVPNELVAKLAVLGESPALAAPIGRLLAAVARTKDRMLDADQRHAAHDEARAAVARLREAARLGSDAVREAR
;
A
#
# COMPACT_ATOMS: atom_id res chain seq x y z
N MET A 1 -3.65 3.97 15.94
CA MET A 1 -3.95 4.82 14.75
C MET A 1 -2.69 4.95 13.92
N THR A 2 -2.83 5.04 12.60
CA THR A 2 -1.74 4.94 11.62
C THR A 2 -1.62 6.23 10.83
N VAL A 3 -0.40 6.70 10.55
CA VAL A 3 -0.20 7.93 9.74
C VAL A 3 -0.46 7.59 8.29
N VAL A 4 -1.22 8.42 7.58
CA VAL A 4 -1.62 8.19 6.17
C VAL A 4 -1.31 9.35 5.24
N ALA A 5 -1.00 10.52 5.81
CA ALA A 5 -0.51 11.68 5.08
C ALA A 5 0.22 12.64 6.03
N VAL A 6 1.11 13.42 5.46
CA VAL A 6 1.82 14.53 6.11
C VAL A 6 1.66 15.77 5.26
N HIS A 7 1.39 16.89 5.91
CA HIS A 7 1.37 18.19 5.29
C HIS A 7 2.54 19.01 5.83
N HIS A 8 3.46 19.37 4.94
CA HIS A 8 4.56 20.28 5.25
C HIS A 8 4.07 21.72 5.10
N ALA A 9 4.10 22.51 6.18
CA ALA A 9 3.83 23.95 6.08
C ALA A 9 5.16 24.68 5.77
N GLY A 10 5.19 25.51 4.73
CA GLY A 10 6.41 26.19 4.27
C GLY A 10 7.04 27.17 5.27
N SER A 11 6.30 27.61 6.29
CA SER A 11 6.78 28.54 7.32
C SER A 11 6.16 28.30 8.71
N GLY A 12 5.48 27.17 8.92
CA GLY A 12 4.79 26.84 10.17
C GLY A 12 4.94 25.36 10.56
N GLY A 13 4.32 24.96 11.68
CA GLY A 13 4.28 23.56 12.09
C GLY A 13 3.44 22.72 11.10
N GLY A 14 4.06 21.73 10.45
CA GLY A 14 3.33 20.76 9.65
C GLY A 14 2.37 19.90 10.49
N TRP A 15 1.43 19.21 9.84
CA TRP A 15 0.51 18.30 10.53
C TRP A 15 0.46 16.92 9.86
N THR A 16 0.04 15.91 10.63
CA THR A 16 -0.13 14.53 10.17
C THR A 16 -1.61 14.17 10.14
N HIS A 17 -2.04 13.45 9.12
CA HIS A 17 -3.34 12.80 9.11
C HIS A 17 -3.18 11.35 9.58
N ARG A 18 -4.08 10.94 10.48
CA ARG A 18 -4.10 9.58 11.03
C ARG A 18 -5.42 8.91 10.77
N ALA A 19 -5.39 7.61 10.50
CA ALA A 19 -6.56 6.77 10.30
C ALA A 19 -6.61 5.63 11.35
N CYS A 20 -7.81 5.25 11.77
CA CYS A 20 -8.03 3.99 12.46
C CYS A 20 -8.12 2.83 11.44
N ALA A 21 -8.10 1.57 11.91
CA ALA A 21 -8.15 0.40 11.03
C ALA A 21 -9.41 0.38 10.13
N SER A 22 -10.58 0.79 10.64
CA SER A 22 -11.79 0.85 9.80
C SER A 22 -11.70 1.94 8.73
N CYS A 23 -11.09 3.10 9.03
CA CYS A 23 -10.83 4.14 8.02
C CYS A 23 -9.79 3.68 6.98
N LEU A 24 -8.72 2.98 7.40
CA LEU A 24 -7.75 2.39 6.47
C LEU A 24 -8.43 1.44 5.48
N ALA A 25 -9.34 0.59 5.95
CA ALA A 25 -10.06 -0.34 5.10
C ALA A 25 -11.04 0.37 4.16
N ARG A 26 -11.89 1.26 4.71
CA ARG A 26 -12.95 1.94 3.97
C ARG A 26 -12.41 2.89 2.89
N GLU A 27 -11.37 3.64 3.20
CA GLU A 27 -10.74 4.59 2.28
C GLU A 27 -9.56 3.97 1.52
N ARG A 28 -9.33 2.66 1.69
CA ARG A 28 -8.25 1.89 1.06
C ARG A 28 -6.87 2.51 1.28
N LEU A 29 -6.61 3.16 2.41
CA LEU A 29 -5.41 3.97 2.61
C LEU A 29 -4.17 3.11 2.85
N ILE A 30 -3.08 3.43 2.16
CA ILE A 30 -1.75 2.92 2.42
C ILE A 30 -1.13 3.75 3.56
N PRO A 31 -0.62 3.12 4.62
CA PRO A 31 0.16 3.79 5.65
C PRO A 31 1.32 4.62 5.05
N PHE A 32 1.53 5.82 5.59
CA PHE A 32 2.52 6.78 5.09
C PHE A 32 3.94 6.19 5.03
N THR A 33 4.30 5.33 6.00
CA THR A 33 5.59 4.64 6.02
C THR A 33 5.87 3.74 4.80
N PHE A 34 4.85 3.43 3.98
CA PHE A 34 5.00 2.63 2.76
C PHE A 34 4.85 3.46 1.48
N HIS A 35 4.73 4.78 1.58
CA HIS A 35 4.66 5.65 0.42
C HIS A 35 6.00 5.63 -0.33
N PRO A 36 5.99 5.72 -1.67
CA PRO A 36 7.21 5.92 -2.43
C PRO A 36 7.95 7.18 -1.96
N LEU A 37 9.29 7.18 -2.01
CA LEU A 37 10.11 8.30 -1.54
C LEU A 37 9.82 9.63 -2.26
N ASN A 38 9.36 9.56 -3.51
CA ASN A 38 8.99 10.72 -4.32
C ASN A 38 7.50 11.09 -4.20
N HIS A 39 6.75 10.47 -3.28
CA HIS A 39 5.35 10.81 -3.04
C HIS A 39 5.26 12.16 -2.30
N ASP A 40 4.23 12.95 -2.62
CA ASP A 40 4.05 14.32 -2.12
C ASP A 40 3.52 14.41 -0.67
N GLY A 41 3.47 13.30 0.05
CA GLY A 41 2.95 13.22 1.41
C GLY A 41 1.42 13.18 1.52
N THR A 42 0.66 13.27 0.43
CA THR A 42 -0.80 13.19 0.47
C THR A 42 -1.30 11.75 0.68
N ARG A 43 -2.61 11.57 0.82
CA ARG A 43 -3.21 10.23 1.02
C ARG A 43 -3.03 9.39 -0.24
N LEU A 44 -2.42 8.21 -0.09
CA LEU A 44 -2.25 7.24 -1.17
C LEU A 44 -3.15 6.02 -0.96
N PRO A 45 -4.15 5.78 -1.82
CA PRO A 45 -4.97 4.57 -1.73
C PRO A 45 -4.30 3.35 -2.38
N TYR A 46 -4.64 2.15 -1.91
CA TYR A 46 -4.32 0.90 -2.58
C TYR A 46 -4.95 0.87 -3.98
N PRO A 47 -4.19 0.47 -5.01
CA PRO A 47 -4.70 0.42 -6.37
C PRO A 47 -5.83 -0.60 -6.50
N GLU A 48 -6.76 -0.38 -7.43
CA GLU A 48 -7.97 -1.20 -7.63
C GLU A 48 -7.69 -2.69 -7.86
N VAL A 49 -6.50 -3.03 -8.37
CA VAL A 49 -6.06 -4.43 -8.52
C VAL A 49 -5.96 -5.17 -7.18
N VAL A 50 -5.87 -4.44 -6.05
CA VAL A 50 -5.90 -5.01 -4.70
C VAL A 50 -7.35 -5.20 -4.25
N PRO A 51 -7.79 -6.43 -4.00
CA PRO A 51 -9.17 -6.69 -3.59
C PRO A 51 -9.51 -6.11 -2.20
N ASN A 52 -10.77 -5.70 -2.00
CA ASN A 52 -11.23 -5.08 -0.75
C ASN A 52 -11.01 -5.97 0.49
N GLU A 53 -11.16 -7.29 0.36
CA GLU A 53 -10.94 -8.22 1.46
C GLU A 53 -9.46 -8.28 1.88
N LEU A 54 -8.54 -8.11 0.93
CA LEU A 54 -7.11 -8.01 1.22
C LEU A 54 -6.80 -6.67 1.89
N VAL A 55 -7.38 -5.57 1.41
CA VAL A 55 -7.25 -4.25 2.04
C VAL A 55 -7.72 -4.28 3.50
N ALA A 56 -8.84 -4.94 3.80
CA ALA A 56 -9.33 -5.07 5.17
C ALA A 56 -8.34 -5.82 6.09
N LYS A 57 -7.67 -6.86 5.59
CA LYS A 57 -6.63 -7.58 6.34
C LYS A 57 -5.40 -6.70 6.57
N LEU A 58 -4.95 -5.99 5.54
CA LEU A 58 -3.81 -5.08 5.63
C LEU A 58 -4.08 -3.93 6.62
N ALA A 59 -5.31 -3.44 6.68
CA ALA A 59 -5.73 -2.41 7.64
C ALA A 59 -5.59 -2.84 9.11
N VAL A 60 -5.75 -4.13 9.41
CA VAL A 60 -5.52 -4.68 10.76
C VAL A 60 -4.03 -4.76 11.07
N LEU A 61 -3.21 -5.10 10.08
CA LEU A 61 -1.75 -5.20 10.21
C LEU A 61 -1.05 -3.83 10.27
N GLY A 62 -1.71 -2.76 9.80
CA GLY A 62 -1.24 -1.39 9.92
C GLY A 62 0.16 -1.18 9.33
N GLU A 63 1.09 -0.68 10.14
CA GLU A 63 2.47 -0.35 9.77
C GLU A 63 3.45 -1.52 9.94
N SER A 64 2.96 -2.77 9.92
CA SER A 64 3.81 -3.95 10.07
C SER A 64 5.01 -3.92 9.09
N PRO A 65 6.26 -3.99 9.58
CA PRO A 65 7.45 -3.93 8.72
C PRO A 65 7.50 -5.04 7.66
N ALA A 66 6.86 -6.18 7.93
CA ALA A 66 6.76 -7.30 6.98
C ALA A 66 6.03 -6.91 5.68
N LEU A 67 5.23 -5.86 5.69
CA LEU A 67 4.48 -5.38 4.53
C LEU A 67 5.26 -4.39 3.65
N ALA A 68 6.35 -3.80 4.15
CA ALA A 68 7.07 -2.74 3.45
C ALA A 68 7.54 -3.17 2.05
N ALA A 69 8.27 -4.28 1.95
CA ALA A 69 8.79 -4.77 0.68
C ALA A 69 7.67 -5.27 -0.28
N PRO A 70 6.66 -6.05 0.18
CA PRO A 70 5.51 -6.40 -0.65
C PRO A 70 4.74 -5.20 -1.21
N ILE A 71 4.46 -4.18 -0.39
CA ILE A 71 3.73 -2.97 -0.82
C ILE A 71 4.57 -2.17 -1.82
N GLY A 72 5.87 -1.97 -1.54
CA GLY A 72 6.77 -1.28 -2.47
C GLY A 72 6.81 -1.95 -3.85
N ARG A 73 6.88 -3.29 -3.91
CA ARG A 73 6.84 -4.05 -5.17
C ARG A 73 5.50 -3.91 -5.90
N LEU A 74 4.38 -3.93 -5.17
CA LEU A 74 3.06 -3.69 -5.76
C LEU A 74 2.98 -2.31 -6.41
N LEU A 75 3.40 -1.27 -5.70
CA LEU A 75 3.34 0.11 -6.20
C LEU A 75 4.22 0.29 -7.44
N ALA A 76 5.42 -0.30 -7.46
CA ALA A 76 6.30 -0.29 -8.62
C ALA A 76 5.66 -1.02 -9.83
N ALA A 77 5.10 -2.21 -9.62
CA ALA A 77 4.44 -2.96 -10.69
C ALA A 77 3.22 -2.20 -11.26
N VAL A 78 2.41 -1.59 -10.41
CA VAL A 78 1.25 -0.79 -10.83
C VAL A 78 1.67 0.52 -11.51
N ALA A 79 2.80 1.11 -11.13
CA ALA A 79 3.34 2.25 -11.86
C ALA A 79 3.70 1.86 -13.29
N ARG A 80 4.32 0.68 -13.50
CA ARG A 80 4.64 0.17 -14.84
C ARG A 80 3.40 -0.04 -15.72
N THR A 81 2.26 -0.46 -15.16
CA THR A 81 1.03 -0.63 -15.97
C THR A 81 0.49 0.69 -16.52
N LYS A 82 0.92 1.84 -15.98
CA LYS A 82 0.50 3.18 -16.42
C LYS A 82 1.49 3.82 -17.38
N ASP A 83 2.62 3.16 -17.66
CA ASP A 83 3.62 3.66 -18.58
C ASP A 83 3.10 3.59 -20.03
N ARG A 84 2.98 4.75 -20.66
CA ARG A 84 2.46 4.90 -22.03
C ARG A 84 3.50 4.58 -23.10
N MET A 85 4.77 4.43 -22.72
CA MET A 85 5.85 4.09 -23.65
C MET A 85 5.90 2.59 -23.96
N LEU A 86 5.19 1.76 -23.18
CA LEU A 86 5.18 0.31 -23.35
C LEU A 86 4.32 -0.12 -24.54
N ASP A 87 4.82 -1.09 -25.30
CA ASP A 87 4.03 -1.79 -26.31
C ASP A 87 2.93 -2.69 -25.67
N ALA A 88 2.14 -3.36 -26.51
CA ALA A 88 1.01 -4.17 -26.01
C ALA A 88 1.46 -5.38 -25.17
N ASP A 89 2.54 -6.05 -25.57
CA ASP A 89 3.05 -7.24 -24.89
C ASP A 89 3.69 -6.86 -23.56
N GLN A 90 4.44 -5.76 -23.54
CA GLN A 90 5.02 -5.18 -22.34
C GLN A 90 3.94 -4.72 -21.35
N ARG A 91 2.86 -4.10 -21.85
CA ARG A 91 1.71 -3.73 -21.00
C ARG A 91 1.03 -4.97 -20.40
N HIS A 92 0.86 -6.02 -21.19
CA HIS A 92 0.31 -7.28 -20.71
C HIS A 92 1.18 -7.88 -19.59
N ALA A 93 2.50 -7.96 -19.82
CA ALA A 93 3.46 -8.44 -18.83
C ALA A 93 3.46 -7.58 -17.55
N ALA A 94 3.31 -6.26 -17.65
CA ALA A 94 3.20 -5.37 -16.50
C ALA A 94 1.92 -5.64 -15.68
N HIS A 95 0.80 -5.92 -16.34
CA HIS A 95 -0.43 -6.31 -15.65
C HIS A 95 -0.30 -7.65 -14.93
N ASP A 96 0.39 -8.62 -15.53
CA ASP A 96 0.68 -9.90 -14.87
C ASP A 96 1.64 -9.74 -13.69
N GLU A 97 2.64 -8.88 -13.81
CA GLU A 97 3.51 -8.52 -12.69
C GLU A 97 2.71 -7.90 -11.53
N ALA A 98 1.78 -6.99 -11.83
CA ALA A 98 0.91 -6.38 -10.82
C ALA A 98 0.03 -7.44 -10.12
N ARG A 99 -0.54 -8.40 -10.86
CA ARG A 99 -1.32 -9.52 -10.29
C ARG A 99 -0.45 -10.41 -9.41
N ALA A 100 0.78 -10.73 -9.85
CA ALA A 100 1.73 -11.50 -9.06
C ALA A 100 2.14 -10.77 -7.78
N ALA A 101 2.30 -9.44 -7.83
CA ALA A 101 2.58 -8.62 -6.66
C ALA A 101 1.43 -8.65 -5.64
N VAL A 102 0.17 -8.62 -6.10
CA VAL A 102 -1.01 -8.80 -5.23
C VAL A 102 -1.00 -10.18 -4.56
N ALA A 103 -0.68 -11.25 -5.30
CA ALA A 103 -0.58 -12.58 -4.72
C ALA A 103 0.48 -12.67 -3.61
N ARG A 104 1.66 -12.07 -3.83
CA ARG A 104 2.72 -11.98 -2.80
C ARG A 104 2.31 -11.15 -1.60
N LEU A 105 1.59 -10.05 -1.83
CA LEU A 105 1.05 -9.23 -0.74
C LEU A 105 0.04 -10.00 0.11
N ARG A 106 -0.81 -10.82 -0.53
CA ARG A 106 -1.74 -11.71 0.17
C ARG A 106 -1.02 -12.72 1.06
N GLU A 107 0.07 -13.32 0.57
CA GLU A 107 0.86 -14.25 1.37
C GLU A 107 1.53 -13.55 2.56
N ALA A 108 2.15 -12.39 2.33
CA ALA A 108 2.74 -11.59 3.41
C ALA A 108 1.69 -11.20 4.47
N ALA A 109 0.47 -10.83 4.06
CA ALA A 109 -0.62 -10.53 4.98
C ALA A 109 -1.07 -11.75 5.79
N ARG A 110 -1.05 -12.95 5.18
CA ARG A 110 -1.36 -14.22 5.89
C ARG A 110 -0.33 -14.48 6.98
N LEU A 111 0.95 -14.49 6.62
CA LEU A 111 2.06 -14.71 7.54
C LEU A 111 2.08 -13.67 8.68
N GLY A 112 1.86 -12.40 8.36
CA GLY A 112 1.76 -11.34 9.36
C GLY A 112 0.58 -11.51 10.32
N SER A 113 -0.56 -12.03 9.83
CA SER A 113 -1.73 -12.31 10.68
C SER A 113 -1.47 -13.47 11.63
N ASP A 114 -0.80 -14.52 11.14
CA ASP A 114 -0.44 -15.69 11.96
C ASP A 114 0.53 -15.28 13.08
N ALA A 115 1.55 -14.48 12.78
CA ALA A 115 2.48 -13.96 13.78
C ALA A 115 1.79 -13.08 14.86
N VAL A 116 0.83 -12.24 14.47
CA VAL A 116 0.05 -11.43 15.42
C VAL A 116 -0.82 -12.30 16.32
N ARG A 117 -1.34 -13.43 15.80
CA ARG A 117 -2.13 -14.38 16.58
C ARG A 117 -1.28 -15.16 17.58
N GLU A 118 -0.08 -15.60 17.18
CA GLU A 118 0.84 -16.33 18.07
C GLU A 118 1.38 -15.47 19.22
N ALA A 119 1.46 -14.15 19.02
CA ALA A 119 1.90 -13.21 20.05
C ALA A 119 0.81 -12.83 21.08
N ARG A 120 -0.40 -13.39 20.99
CA ARG A 120 -1.53 -13.13 21.91
C ARG A 120 -1.80 -14.34 22.79
#